data_AF-A0A946IRU9-F1
#
_entry.id   AF-A0A946IRU9-F1
#
_cell.length_a   1.000
_cell.length_b   1.000
_cell.length_c   1.000
_cell.angle_alpha   90.00
_cell.angle_beta   90.00
_cell.angle_gamma   90.00
#
_symmetry.space_group_name_H-M   'P 1'
#
loop_
_entity.id
_entity.type
_entity.pdbx_description
1 polymer ?
#
loop_
_entity_poly.entity_id
_entity_poly.type
_entity_poly.pdbx_seq_one_letter_code
_entity_poly.pdbx_strand_id
1 'polypeptide(L)'
;MEIEAWYSNNFESLISGRYVTLEHIKPLLKKYDNYYEISILGVSELGKEIPMIKIGSGKRIVLAWSQMHGNESTTTKTIFDFLKFVTQKDDFKDEIKSFLNDFTLYVIPILNPDGASLYTRNNANNIDLNREAQDLSQNESRVLMNAFNKLKPNLCLNLHGQRSIFGLETKKPATVSFLSPSSNMDRKVTDSRRIAMELIVGLNEYLQKLIPGQVGRYYDSFNANCFGDAFQMKGVPVILFEAGHLGDDYRREKTRAYLFYAFVNLFGITKQDNFPINYKKYFLIPENKKNYYDYILRNVLVNDSIKPTSIAIQFTESLENETIKFIPKIAKIGGLDGFYGHLEKDGDNSEILVNSQNNIEIGLNVFIINNKNDKSLIYFNENNFLL
;
A
#
# COMPACT_ATOMS: atom_id res chain seq x y z
N MET A 1 25.97 0.44 -9.83
CA MET A 1 24.92 1.47 -9.74
C MET A 1 24.17 1.27 -8.42
N GLU A 2 23.72 2.33 -7.74
CA GLU A 2 22.79 2.19 -6.61
C GLU A 2 21.37 1.98 -7.13
N ILE A 3 20.55 1.18 -6.43
CA ILE A 3 19.22 0.80 -6.91
C ILE A 3 18.28 2.02 -7.00
N GLU A 4 18.49 3.01 -6.13
CA GLU A 4 17.78 4.29 -6.09
C GLU A 4 18.06 5.11 -7.34
N ALA A 5 19.33 5.19 -7.75
CA ALA A 5 19.75 5.89 -8.96
C ALA A 5 19.18 5.22 -10.22
N TRP A 6 19.12 3.89 -10.24
CA TRP A 6 18.44 3.17 -11.31
C TRP A 6 16.95 3.51 -11.34
N TYR A 7 16.25 3.42 -10.21
CA TYR A 7 14.80 3.61 -10.14
C TYR A 7 14.38 5.01 -10.57
N SER A 8 15.06 6.06 -10.08
CA SER A 8 14.74 7.46 -10.43
C SER A 8 14.75 7.73 -11.94
N ASN A 9 15.55 7.00 -12.70
CA ASN A 9 15.64 7.15 -14.16
C ASN A 9 14.78 6.14 -14.93
N ASN A 10 14.36 5.05 -14.30
CA ASN A 10 13.86 3.87 -15.02
C ASN A 10 12.53 3.30 -14.54
N PHE A 11 11.85 3.84 -13.53
CA PHE A 11 10.51 3.37 -13.15
C PHE A 11 9.53 3.38 -14.35
N GLU A 12 8.46 2.58 -14.30
CA GLU A 12 7.48 2.48 -15.39
C GLU A 12 6.55 3.71 -15.37
N SER A 13 6.89 4.72 -16.17
CA SER A 13 6.19 6.01 -16.21
C SER A 13 4.84 5.97 -16.92
N LEU A 14 4.53 4.91 -17.66
CA LEU A 14 3.23 4.73 -18.34
C LEU A 14 2.07 4.48 -17.37
N ILE A 15 2.35 4.22 -16.10
CA ILE A 15 1.35 4.10 -15.03
C ILE A 15 1.75 4.98 -13.84
N SER A 16 0.79 5.72 -13.31
CA SER A 16 1.02 6.64 -12.19
C SER A 16 -0.29 6.95 -11.46
N GLY A 17 -0.17 7.63 -10.31
CA GLY A 17 -1.31 8.07 -9.54
C GLY A 17 -2.00 6.96 -8.76
N ARG A 18 -3.25 7.20 -8.38
CA ARG A 18 -4.06 6.32 -7.54
C ARG A 18 -5.02 5.44 -8.34
N TYR A 19 -5.53 5.91 -9.47
CA TYR A 19 -6.46 5.16 -10.29
C TYR A 19 -5.71 4.33 -11.33
N VAL A 20 -5.66 3.01 -11.13
CA VAL A 20 -5.05 2.05 -12.06
C VAL A 20 -6.03 0.92 -12.29
N THR A 21 -6.31 0.64 -13.55
CA THR A 21 -7.31 -0.34 -14.00
C THR A 21 -6.70 -1.28 -15.03
N LEU A 22 -7.45 -2.31 -15.43
CA LEU A 22 -7.01 -3.22 -16.47
C LEU A 22 -6.67 -2.49 -17.78
N GLU A 23 -7.45 -1.48 -18.17
CA GLU A 23 -7.19 -0.70 -19.40
C GLU A 23 -5.84 0.03 -19.37
N HIS A 24 -5.44 0.55 -18.20
CA HIS A 24 -4.15 1.21 -18.03
C HIS A 24 -2.97 0.23 -18.17
N ILE A 25 -3.14 -1.02 -17.72
CA ILE A 25 -2.06 -2.00 -17.74
C ILE A 25 -2.03 -2.85 -19.02
N LYS A 26 -3.12 -2.92 -19.80
CA LYS A 26 -3.16 -3.69 -21.07
C LYS A 26 -2.02 -3.34 -22.04
N PRO A 27 -1.69 -2.05 -22.31
CA PRO A 27 -0.54 -1.70 -23.14
C PRO A 27 0.78 -2.22 -22.57
N LEU A 28 0.93 -2.19 -21.23
CA LEU A 28 2.11 -2.73 -20.55
C LEU A 28 2.17 -4.26 -20.65
N LEU A 29 1.05 -4.96 -20.46
CA LEU A 29 0.98 -6.41 -20.65
C LEU A 29 1.43 -6.78 -22.06
N LYS A 30 0.90 -6.11 -23.09
CA LYS A 30 1.33 -6.32 -24.48
C LYS A 30 2.82 -6.05 -24.71
N LYS A 31 3.37 -5.01 -24.08
CA LYS A 31 4.81 -4.69 -24.12
C LYS A 31 5.63 -5.82 -23.49
N TYR A 32 5.21 -6.28 -22.32
CA TYR A 32 5.92 -7.27 -21.50
C TYR A 32 5.72 -8.72 -21.96
N ASP A 33 4.73 -9.00 -22.80
CA ASP A 33 4.52 -10.30 -23.47
C ASP A 33 5.73 -10.70 -24.35
N ASN A 34 6.54 -9.73 -24.80
CA ASN A 34 7.79 -9.99 -25.51
C ASN A 34 8.91 -10.55 -24.61
N TYR A 35 8.74 -10.48 -23.29
CA TYR A 35 9.77 -10.83 -22.30
C TYR A 35 9.32 -11.92 -21.32
N TYR A 36 8.02 -12.00 -21.05
CA TYR A 36 7.45 -12.87 -20.03
C TYR A 36 6.27 -13.67 -20.58
N GLU A 37 6.02 -14.85 -20.01
CA GLU A 37 4.81 -15.61 -20.29
C GLU A 37 3.63 -14.94 -19.58
N ILE A 38 2.69 -14.38 -20.35
CA ILE A 38 1.45 -13.79 -19.85
C ILE A 38 0.28 -14.69 -20.23
N SER A 39 -0.52 -15.05 -19.25
CA SER A 39 -1.70 -15.92 -19.43
C SER A 39 -2.92 -15.31 -18.76
N ILE A 40 -4.12 -15.68 -19.21
CA ILE A 40 -5.37 -15.31 -18.56
C ILE A 40 -5.81 -16.47 -17.66
N LEU A 41 -5.99 -16.20 -16.37
CA LEU A 41 -6.40 -17.23 -15.39
C LEU A 41 -7.90 -17.46 -15.33
N GLY A 42 -8.66 -16.46 -15.77
CA GLY A 42 -10.12 -16.42 -15.71
C GLY A 42 -10.61 -15.00 -15.92
N VAL A 43 -11.86 -14.77 -15.53
CA VAL A 43 -12.52 -13.46 -15.63
C VAL A 43 -13.15 -13.08 -14.29
N SER A 44 -13.35 -11.77 -14.08
CA SER A 44 -14.07 -11.21 -12.94
C SER A 44 -15.59 -11.41 -13.06
N GLU A 45 -16.36 -10.94 -12.08
CA GLU A 45 -17.83 -10.99 -12.11
C GLU A 45 -18.45 -10.29 -13.32
N LEU A 46 -17.87 -9.17 -13.78
CA LEU A 46 -18.31 -8.48 -15.00
C LEU A 46 -17.58 -8.95 -16.28
N GLY A 47 -16.89 -10.08 -16.23
CA GLY A 47 -16.25 -10.70 -17.39
C GLY A 47 -14.93 -10.07 -17.82
N LYS A 48 -14.27 -9.25 -16.98
CA LYS A 48 -12.94 -8.71 -17.29
C LYS A 48 -11.85 -9.74 -17.02
N GLU A 49 -10.88 -9.83 -17.92
CA GLU A 49 -9.78 -10.77 -17.81
C GLU A 49 -8.93 -10.53 -16.54
N ILE A 50 -8.49 -11.64 -15.93
CA ILE A 50 -7.54 -11.63 -14.80
C ILE A 50 -6.22 -12.22 -15.31
N PRO A 51 -5.24 -11.38 -15.70
CA PRO A 51 -3.97 -11.83 -16.23
C PRO A 51 -3.01 -12.29 -15.12
N MET A 52 -2.12 -13.22 -15.47
CA MET A 52 -0.97 -13.64 -14.68
C MET A 52 0.30 -13.55 -15.50
N ILE A 53 1.35 -13.00 -14.90
CA ILE A 53 2.68 -12.85 -15.48
C ILE A 53 3.62 -13.82 -14.77
N LYS A 54 4.39 -14.59 -15.54
CA LYS A 54 5.41 -15.51 -14.99
C LYS A 54 6.81 -15.00 -15.32
N ILE A 55 7.64 -14.89 -14.29
CA ILE A 55 9.00 -14.33 -14.36
C ILE A 55 9.98 -15.36 -13.80
N GLY A 56 11.05 -15.67 -14.54
CA GLY A 56 12.04 -16.65 -14.14
C GLY A 56 11.63 -18.10 -14.38
N SER A 57 12.49 -19.02 -13.94
CA SER A 57 12.35 -20.46 -14.17
C SER A 57 12.89 -21.31 -13.01
N GLY A 58 13.22 -20.68 -11.89
CA GLY A 58 13.79 -21.35 -10.73
C GLY A 58 12.78 -22.17 -9.93
N LYS A 59 13.31 -23.06 -9.08
CA LYS A 59 12.51 -24.03 -8.32
C LYS A 59 11.71 -23.42 -7.18
N ARG A 60 12.08 -22.21 -6.71
CA ARG A 60 11.35 -21.52 -5.63
C ARG A 60 10.18 -20.76 -6.23
N ILE A 61 8.98 -21.32 -6.10
CA ILE A 61 7.76 -20.74 -6.66
C ILE A 61 7.23 -19.66 -5.71
N VAL A 62 6.97 -18.47 -6.23
CA VAL A 62 6.40 -17.36 -5.49
C VAL A 62 5.10 -16.94 -6.17
N LEU A 63 4.02 -16.81 -5.40
CA LEU A 63 2.73 -16.31 -5.89
C LEU A 63 2.49 -14.92 -5.29
N ALA A 64 2.36 -13.91 -6.13
CA ALA A 64 2.03 -12.55 -5.74
C ALA A 64 0.70 -12.12 -6.36
N TRP A 65 -0.11 -11.36 -5.62
CA TRP A 65 -1.32 -10.75 -6.16
C TRP A 65 -1.49 -9.34 -5.62
N SER A 66 -2.00 -8.44 -6.46
CA SER A 66 -2.24 -7.04 -6.14
C SER A 66 -3.66 -6.62 -6.53
N GLN A 67 -4.12 -5.50 -5.99
CA GLN A 67 -5.46 -4.95 -6.23
C GLN A 67 -6.56 -6.01 -6.06
N MET A 68 -6.51 -6.82 -5.00
CA MET A 68 -7.69 -7.58 -4.57
C MET A 68 -8.76 -6.64 -4.01
N HIS A 69 -8.31 -5.55 -3.36
CA HIS A 69 -9.11 -4.35 -3.21
C HIS A 69 -8.82 -3.42 -4.37
N GLY A 70 -9.84 -3.07 -5.14
CA GLY A 70 -9.67 -2.35 -6.39
C GLY A 70 -9.02 -0.98 -6.29
N ASN A 71 -9.22 -0.28 -5.16
CA ASN A 71 -8.68 1.04 -4.88
C ASN A 71 -7.23 1.06 -4.32
N GLU A 72 -6.56 -0.09 -4.24
CA GLU A 72 -5.21 -0.24 -3.68
C GLU A 72 -4.16 -0.50 -4.77
N SER A 73 -3.92 0.49 -5.64
CA SER A 73 -3.11 0.34 -6.88
C SER A 73 -1.59 0.47 -6.73
N THR A 74 -1.09 0.89 -5.57
CA THR A 74 0.33 1.28 -5.44
C THR A 74 1.29 0.11 -5.67
N THR A 75 0.95 -1.06 -5.16
CA THR A 75 1.73 -2.28 -5.36
C THR A 75 1.63 -2.83 -6.77
N THR A 76 0.52 -2.60 -7.49
CA THR A 76 0.42 -2.92 -8.93
C THR A 76 1.43 -2.11 -9.72
N LYS A 77 1.58 -0.81 -9.41
CA LYS A 77 2.63 0.01 -10.03
C LYS A 77 4.05 -0.52 -9.72
N THR A 78 4.28 -0.91 -8.48
CA THR A 78 5.55 -1.51 -8.02
C THR A 78 5.90 -2.78 -8.80
N ILE A 79 4.92 -3.64 -9.09
CA ILE A 79 5.11 -4.84 -9.92
C ILE A 79 5.68 -4.46 -11.28
N PHE A 80 5.09 -3.47 -11.96
CA PHE A 80 5.56 -3.08 -13.29
C PHE A 80 6.94 -2.39 -13.28
N ASP A 81 7.31 -1.71 -12.20
CA ASP A 81 8.69 -1.25 -12.02
C ASP A 81 9.66 -2.42 -11.92
N PHE A 82 9.28 -3.45 -11.15
CA PHE A 82 10.06 -4.67 -11.02
C PHE A 82 10.17 -5.44 -12.36
N LEU A 83 9.09 -5.53 -13.14
CA LEU A 83 9.11 -6.11 -14.48
C LEU A 83 10.11 -5.37 -15.38
N LYS A 84 10.07 -4.04 -15.40
CA LYS A 84 10.99 -3.21 -16.17
C LYS A 84 12.44 -3.44 -15.73
N PHE A 85 12.67 -3.47 -14.42
CA PHE A 85 13.99 -3.71 -13.83
C PHE A 85 14.57 -5.08 -14.19
N VAL A 86 13.76 -6.13 -14.21
CA VAL A 86 14.23 -7.47 -14.56
C VAL A 86 14.51 -7.61 -16.06
N THR A 87 13.89 -6.79 -16.92
CA THR A 87 14.15 -6.83 -18.38
C THR A 87 15.42 -6.13 -18.85
N GLN A 88 16.01 -5.24 -18.04
CA GLN A 88 17.21 -4.51 -18.48
C GLN A 88 18.47 -5.40 -18.45
N LYS A 89 19.50 -5.01 -19.20
CA LYS A 89 20.66 -5.87 -19.49
C LYS A 89 22.00 -5.32 -19.00
N ASP A 90 22.01 -4.09 -18.48
CA ASP A 90 23.23 -3.32 -18.23
C ASP A 90 23.61 -3.37 -16.74
N ASP A 91 22.66 -3.04 -15.86
CA ASP A 91 22.87 -3.00 -14.40
C ASP A 91 22.42 -4.30 -13.73
N PHE A 92 23.01 -4.67 -12.59
CA PHE A 92 22.57 -5.82 -11.76
C PHE A 92 22.40 -7.16 -12.53
N LYS A 93 23.11 -7.33 -13.65
CA LYS A 93 22.86 -8.44 -14.59
C LYS A 93 23.04 -9.81 -13.95
N ASP A 94 24.08 -9.98 -13.13
CA ASP A 94 24.38 -11.25 -12.49
C ASP A 94 23.38 -11.55 -11.37
N GLU A 95 22.99 -10.53 -10.62
CA GLU A 95 21.99 -10.62 -9.56
C GLU A 95 20.59 -10.95 -10.11
N ILE A 96 20.18 -10.29 -11.20
CA ILE A 96 18.93 -10.59 -11.91
C ILE A 96 18.97 -12.02 -12.48
N LYS A 97 20.10 -12.43 -13.06
CA LYS A 97 20.26 -13.81 -13.55
C LYS A 97 20.15 -14.83 -12.42
N SER A 98 20.72 -14.55 -11.24
CA SER A 98 20.56 -15.40 -10.06
C SER A 98 19.10 -15.49 -9.66
N PHE A 99 18.41 -14.36 -9.53
CA PHE A 99 16.98 -14.31 -9.23
C PHE A 99 16.15 -15.17 -10.20
N LEU A 100 16.35 -15.01 -11.52
CA LEU A 100 15.61 -15.76 -12.55
C LEU A 100 15.89 -17.28 -12.52
N ASN A 101 17.06 -17.70 -12.04
CA ASN A 101 17.44 -19.10 -11.90
C ASN A 101 16.97 -19.72 -10.57
N ASP A 102 16.84 -18.91 -9.53
CA ASP A 102 16.45 -19.37 -8.18
C ASP A 102 14.94 -19.38 -8.00
N PHE A 103 14.25 -18.40 -8.58
CA PHE A 103 12.81 -18.18 -8.42
C PHE A 103 12.02 -18.32 -9.72
N THR A 104 10.77 -18.76 -9.57
CA THR A 104 9.70 -18.52 -10.53
C THR A 104 8.63 -17.70 -9.84
N LEU A 105 8.52 -16.42 -10.22
CA LEU A 105 7.54 -15.49 -9.67
C LEU A 105 6.30 -15.43 -10.58
N TYR A 106 5.16 -15.83 -10.04
CA TYR A 106 3.84 -15.68 -10.65
C TYR A 106 3.13 -14.48 -10.04
N VAL A 107 2.74 -13.52 -10.86
CA VAL A 107 2.11 -12.27 -10.39
C VAL A 107 0.74 -12.09 -11.05
N ILE A 108 -0.29 -11.86 -10.24
CA ILE A 108 -1.60 -11.37 -10.68
C ILE A 108 -1.63 -9.85 -10.44
N PRO A 109 -1.45 -8.99 -11.47
CA PRO A 109 -1.28 -7.56 -11.27
C PRO A 109 -2.54 -6.87 -10.74
N ILE A 110 -3.72 -7.33 -11.16
CA ILE A 110 -5.02 -6.85 -10.70
C ILE A 110 -5.94 -8.05 -10.54
N LEU A 111 -6.18 -8.48 -9.29
CA LEU A 111 -7.08 -9.59 -9.00
C LEU A 111 -8.56 -9.19 -9.12
N ASN A 112 -8.90 -7.96 -8.73
CA ASN A 112 -10.25 -7.40 -8.77
C ASN A 112 -10.35 -6.27 -9.81
N PRO A 113 -10.36 -6.60 -11.12
CA PRO A 113 -10.43 -5.58 -12.17
C PRO A 113 -11.76 -4.81 -12.18
N ASP A 114 -12.82 -5.36 -11.58
CA ASP A 114 -14.10 -4.66 -11.44
C ASP A 114 -14.06 -3.60 -10.37
N GLY A 115 -13.61 -3.95 -9.17
CA GLY A 115 -13.36 -2.98 -8.12
C GLY A 115 -12.33 -1.93 -8.56
N ALA A 116 -11.32 -2.31 -9.34
CA ALA A 116 -10.34 -1.36 -9.87
C ALA A 116 -10.98 -0.30 -10.76
N SER A 117 -11.83 -0.70 -11.72
CA SER A 117 -12.58 0.23 -12.57
C SER A 117 -13.54 1.13 -11.79
N LEU A 118 -14.14 0.62 -10.71
CA LEU A 118 -15.05 1.40 -9.87
C LEU A 118 -14.33 2.17 -8.76
N TYR A 119 -13.01 2.00 -8.62
CA TYR A 119 -12.21 2.49 -7.51
C TYR A 119 -12.80 2.14 -6.13
N THR A 120 -13.28 0.91 -5.98
CA THR A 120 -13.85 0.37 -4.75
C THR A 120 -12.96 -0.67 -4.11
N ARG A 121 -13.07 -0.82 -2.79
CA ARG A 121 -12.46 -1.94 -2.06
C ARG A 121 -13.05 -3.28 -2.51
N ASN A 122 -14.37 -3.33 -2.68
CA ASN A 122 -15.11 -4.55 -2.98
C ASN A 122 -15.14 -4.83 -4.49
N ASN A 123 -15.49 -6.06 -4.87
CA ASN A 123 -15.74 -6.43 -6.27
C ASN A 123 -17.11 -5.92 -6.78
N ALA A 124 -17.51 -6.33 -7.98
CA ALA A 124 -18.76 -5.90 -8.61
C ALA A 124 -20.03 -6.25 -7.80
N ASN A 125 -19.99 -7.34 -7.03
CA ASN A 125 -21.09 -7.78 -6.17
C ASN A 125 -21.04 -7.13 -4.78
N ASN A 126 -20.21 -6.11 -4.58
CA ASN A 126 -19.96 -5.45 -3.30
C ASN A 126 -19.45 -6.39 -2.20
N ILE A 127 -18.71 -7.45 -2.58
CA ILE A 127 -18.06 -8.38 -1.66
C ILE A 127 -16.58 -8.01 -1.48
N ASP A 128 -16.12 -8.02 -0.22
CA ASP A 128 -14.70 -7.91 0.11
C ASP A 128 -14.02 -9.26 -0.16
N LEU A 129 -13.24 -9.35 -1.24
CA LEU A 129 -12.55 -10.60 -1.61
C LEU A 129 -11.61 -11.11 -0.51
N ASN A 130 -11.11 -10.24 0.37
CA ASN A 130 -10.30 -10.65 1.51
C ASN A 130 -11.16 -11.13 2.70
N ARG A 131 -12.41 -11.51 2.44
CA ARG A 131 -13.32 -12.23 3.35
C ARG A 131 -13.94 -13.47 2.68
N GLU A 132 -13.39 -13.91 1.55
CA GLU A 132 -13.95 -14.98 0.70
C GLU A 132 -13.06 -16.21 0.56
N ALA A 133 -11.98 -16.32 1.35
CA ALA A 133 -10.99 -17.40 1.16
C ALA A 133 -11.51 -18.81 1.48
N GLN A 134 -12.65 -18.93 2.19
CA GLN A 134 -13.31 -20.21 2.48
C GLN A 134 -14.50 -20.46 1.54
N ASP A 135 -15.41 -19.48 1.43
CA ASP A 135 -16.66 -19.63 0.68
C ASP A 135 -16.43 -19.65 -0.85
N LEU A 136 -15.43 -18.91 -1.33
CA LEU A 136 -15.05 -18.84 -2.73
C LEU A 136 -16.25 -18.58 -3.66
N SER A 137 -17.18 -17.73 -3.22
CA SER A 137 -18.43 -17.48 -3.94
C SER A 137 -18.21 -16.59 -5.17
N GLN A 138 -17.14 -15.79 -5.17
CA GLN A 138 -16.78 -14.87 -6.25
C GLN A 138 -15.80 -15.50 -7.26
N ASN A 139 -15.90 -15.09 -8.53
CA ASN A 139 -15.03 -15.52 -9.61
C ASN A 139 -13.56 -15.22 -9.32
N GLU A 140 -13.25 -14.01 -8.84
CA GLU A 140 -11.90 -13.58 -8.52
C GLU A 140 -11.28 -14.44 -7.40
N SER A 141 -12.08 -14.77 -6.37
CA SER A 141 -11.66 -15.64 -5.27
C SER A 141 -11.30 -17.04 -5.76
N ARG A 142 -12.13 -17.61 -6.65
CA ARG A 142 -11.84 -18.92 -7.26
C ARG A 142 -10.58 -18.89 -8.11
N VAL A 143 -10.35 -17.82 -8.87
CA VAL A 143 -9.14 -17.64 -9.68
C VAL A 143 -7.89 -17.69 -8.79
N LEU A 144 -7.85 -16.90 -7.70
CA LEU A 144 -6.71 -16.89 -6.79
C LEU A 144 -6.49 -18.25 -6.10
N MET A 145 -7.55 -18.87 -5.59
CA MET A 145 -7.46 -20.18 -4.94
C MET A 145 -6.99 -21.27 -5.91
N ASN A 146 -7.47 -21.27 -7.15
CA ASN A 146 -7.03 -22.21 -8.18
C ASN A 146 -5.56 -22.02 -8.54
N ALA A 147 -5.11 -20.76 -8.67
CA ALA A 147 -3.70 -20.46 -8.90
C ALA A 147 -2.84 -20.99 -7.75
N PHE A 148 -3.21 -20.72 -6.49
CA PHE A 148 -2.51 -21.24 -5.32
C PHE A 148 -2.42 -22.78 -5.31
N ASN A 149 -3.56 -23.47 -5.51
CA ASN A 149 -3.62 -24.94 -5.50
C ASN A 149 -2.81 -25.57 -6.63
N LYS A 150 -2.81 -24.95 -7.82
CA LYS A 150 -2.07 -25.43 -8.99
C LYS A 150 -0.56 -25.22 -8.83
N LEU A 151 -0.16 -24.02 -8.39
CA LEU A 151 1.25 -23.62 -8.32
C LEU A 151 1.97 -24.17 -7.09
N LYS A 152 1.26 -24.44 -5.98
CA LYS A 152 1.83 -24.89 -4.70
C LYS A 152 3.04 -24.02 -4.28
N PRO A 153 2.85 -22.70 -4.11
CA PRO A 153 3.95 -21.77 -3.92
C PRO A 153 4.74 -22.05 -2.64
N ASN A 154 6.03 -21.73 -2.66
CA ASN A 154 6.91 -21.73 -1.48
C ASN A 154 6.78 -20.44 -0.65
N LEU A 155 6.27 -19.36 -1.26
CA LEU A 155 6.04 -18.06 -0.63
C LEU A 155 4.89 -17.35 -1.35
N CYS A 156 4.03 -16.69 -0.58
CA CYS A 156 2.97 -15.84 -1.07
C CYS A 156 3.23 -14.37 -0.73
N LEU A 157 3.02 -13.46 -1.68
CA LEU A 157 3.08 -12.02 -1.47
C LEU A 157 1.69 -11.42 -1.65
N ASN A 158 1.10 -10.97 -0.55
CA ASN A 158 -0.20 -10.31 -0.55
C ASN A 158 0.00 -8.79 -0.62
N LEU A 159 -0.34 -8.17 -1.76
CA LEU A 159 0.05 -6.81 -2.05
C LEU A 159 -1.14 -5.85 -1.92
N HIS A 160 -1.09 -5.01 -0.89
CA HIS A 160 -2.15 -4.11 -0.46
C HIS A 160 -1.70 -2.65 -0.35
N GLY A 161 -2.67 -1.79 -0.06
CA GLY A 161 -2.45 -0.40 0.33
C GLY A 161 -3.19 -0.05 1.61
N GLN A 162 -2.62 0.89 2.37
CA GLN A 162 -3.25 1.41 3.57
C GLN A 162 -3.51 2.91 3.49
N ARG A 163 -4.53 3.34 4.22
CA ARG A 163 -4.99 4.73 4.27
C ARG A 163 -3.95 5.63 4.95
N SER A 164 -4.04 6.94 4.71
CA SER A 164 -3.18 7.93 5.35
C SER A 164 -3.39 8.08 6.86
N ILE A 165 -4.38 7.41 7.43
CA ILE A 165 -4.70 7.47 8.87
C ILE A 165 -3.70 6.74 9.77
N PHE A 166 -2.76 5.99 9.19
CA PHE A 166 -1.85 5.12 9.93
C PHE A 166 -0.50 5.77 10.22
N GLY A 167 -0.15 5.80 11.51
CA GLY A 167 1.18 6.14 12.01
C GLY A 167 1.74 5.08 12.93
N LEU A 168 2.89 5.41 13.53
CA LEU A 168 3.65 4.53 14.41
C LEU A 168 3.96 5.22 15.74
N GLU A 169 4.43 4.43 16.71
CA GLU A 169 4.87 4.96 18.02
C GLU A 169 6.06 5.91 17.91
N THR A 170 6.81 5.81 16.82
CA THR A 170 7.89 6.74 16.43
C THR A 170 7.40 8.15 16.09
N LYS A 171 6.08 8.39 16.12
CA LYS A 171 5.41 9.64 15.72
C LYS A 171 5.59 9.98 14.24
N LYS A 172 5.95 8.99 13.43
CA LYS A 172 6.08 9.09 11.98
C LYS A 172 4.97 8.30 11.29
N PRO A 173 4.65 8.61 10.02
CA PRO A 173 3.63 7.86 9.32
C PRO A 173 4.10 6.42 9.06
N ALA A 174 3.15 5.50 8.98
CA ALA A 174 3.42 4.15 8.54
C ALA A 174 3.50 4.15 7.00
N THR A 175 4.68 4.47 6.44
CA THR A 175 4.88 4.60 4.99
C THR A 175 4.88 3.25 4.29
N VAL A 176 5.52 2.25 4.87
CA VAL A 176 5.42 0.85 4.46
C VAL A 176 5.06 0.03 5.68
N SER A 177 4.19 -0.96 5.53
CA SER A 177 3.96 -1.91 6.61
C SER A 177 3.95 -3.34 6.12
N PHE A 178 4.35 -4.25 6.99
CA PHE A 178 4.39 -5.67 6.70
C PHE A 178 3.56 -6.46 7.68
N LEU A 179 3.11 -7.64 7.26
CA LEU A 179 2.49 -8.60 8.16
C LEU A 179 2.86 -10.02 7.74
N SER A 180 3.20 -10.85 8.72
CA SER A 180 3.13 -12.31 8.59
C SER A 180 1.77 -12.73 9.18
N PRO A 181 0.79 -13.08 8.32
CA PRO A 181 -0.56 -13.41 8.75
C PRO A 181 -0.59 -14.48 9.83
N SER A 182 -1.65 -14.49 10.64
CA SER A 182 -1.83 -15.52 11.65
C SER A 182 -2.35 -16.81 11.00
N SER A 183 -1.92 -17.96 11.52
CA SER A 183 -2.40 -19.27 11.05
C SER A 183 -3.52 -19.85 11.92
N ASN A 184 -3.85 -19.21 13.04
CA ASN A 184 -4.91 -19.60 13.98
C ASN A 184 -5.22 -18.45 14.96
N MET A 185 -6.29 -18.60 15.74
CA MET A 185 -6.72 -17.64 16.76
C MET A 185 -5.65 -17.36 17.84
N ASP A 186 -4.84 -18.38 18.18
CA ASP A 186 -3.73 -18.26 19.14
C ASP A 186 -2.52 -17.50 18.59
N ARG A 187 -2.52 -17.15 17.29
CA ARG A 187 -1.42 -16.48 16.57
C ARG A 187 -0.09 -17.23 16.70
N LYS A 188 -0.12 -18.57 16.73
CA LYS A 188 1.09 -19.39 16.90
C LYS A 188 2.13 -19.07 15.82
N VAL A 189 3.40 -19.02 16.22
CA VAL A 189 4.52 -18.94 15.29
C VAL A 189 4.79 -20.34 14.73
N THR A 190 4.07 -20.69 13.66
CA THR A 190 4.34 -21.90 12.87
C THR A 190 5.61 -21.74 12.05
N ASP A 191 6.15 -22.81 11.48
CA ASP A 191 7.35 -22.72 10.63
C ASP A 191 7.15 -21.78 9.44
N SER A 192 5.98 -21.85 8.80
CA SER A 192 5.61 -20.94 7.72
C SER A 192 5.60 -19.48 8.17
N ARG A 193 5.15 -19.22 9.41
CA ARG A 193 5.05 -17.87 9.96
C ARG A 193 6.42 -17.35 10.35
N ARG A 194 7.25 -18.22 10.93
CA ARG A 194 8.65 -17.95 11.24
C ARG A 194 9.42 -17.51 9.99
N ILE A 195 9.30 -18.24 8.87
CA ILE A 195 9.96 -17.89 7.60
C ILE A 195 9.52 -16.50 7.12
N ALA A 196 8.21 -16.22 7.09
CA ALA A 196 7.71 -14.91 6.69
C ALA A 196 8.18 -13.78 7.62
N MET A 197 8.18 -14.00 8.94
CA MET A 197 8.70 -13.05 9.92
C MET A 197 10.19 -12.75 9.71
N GLU A 198 10.99 -13.77 9.41
CA GLU A 198 12.44 -13.65 9.13
C GLU A 198 12.70 -12.80 7.88
N LEU A 199 11.94 -13.04 6.81
CA LEU A 199 12.00 -12.21 5.60
C LEU A 199 11.57 -10.77 5.89
N ILE A 200 10.50 -10.55 6.66
CA ILE A 200 10.05 -9.21 7.05
C ILE A 200 11.09 -8.48 7.91
N VAL A 201 11.80 -9.17 8.79
CA VAL A 201 12.91 -8.58 9.55
C VAL A 201 13.98 -8.05 8.61
N GLY A 202 14.38 -8.84 7.60
CA GLY A 202 15.32 -8.38 6.57
C GLY A 202 14.84 -7.14 5.83
N LEU A 203 13.57 -7.15 5.39
CA LEU A 203 12.96 -6.01 4.70
C LEU A 203 12.89 -4.76 5.58
N ASN A 204 12.55 -4.91 6.86
CA ASN A 204 12.55 -3.81 7.81
C ASN A 204 13.96 -3.25 7.99
N GLU A 205 14.97 -4.07 8.30
CA GLU A 205 16.35 -3.61 8.49
C GLU A 205 16.88 -2.88 7.24
N TYR A 206 16.53 -3.36 6.04
CA TYR A 206 16.85 -2.68 4.79
C TYR A 206 16.14 -1.31 4.67
N LEU A 207 14.81 -1.27 4.84
CA LEU A 207 14.03 -0.04 4.69
C LEU A 207 14.28 0.98 5.80
N GLN A 208 14.71 0.58 7.00
CA GLN A 208 15.07 1.50 8.09
C GLN A 208 16.22 2.44 7.69
N LYS A 209 17.05 2.07 6.71
CA LYS A 209 18.11 2.94 6.18
C LYS A 209 17.58 4.04 5.27
N LEU A 210 16.43 3.78 4.62
CA LEU A 210 15.83 4.68 3.62
C LEU A 210 14.71 5.53 4.22
N ILE A 211 13.92 4.94 5.11
CA ILE A 211 12.78 5.56 5.78
C ILE A 211 12.78 5.27 7.30
N PRO A 212 13.80 5.75 8.05
CA PRO A 212 13.96 5.43 9.47
C PRO A 212 12.71 5.74 10.30
N GLY A 213 12.20 4.74 11.01
CA GLY A 213 11.03 4.83 11.88
C GLY A 213 9.69 4.88 11.16
N GLN A 214 9.62 4.61 9.85
CA GLN A 214 8.39 4.65 9.04
C GLN A 214 7.95 3.28 8.50
N VAL A 215 8.62 2.21 8.94
CA VAL A 215 8.23 0.82 8.65
C VAL A 215 7.44 0.27 9.83
N GLY A 216 6.22 -0.17 9.54
CA GLY A 216 5.27 -0.67 10.53
C GLY A 216 4.96 -2.15 10.39
N ARG A 217 4.29 -2.68 11.40
CA ARG A 217 3.67 -4.01 11.39
C ARG A 217 2.15 -3.86 11.38
N TYR A 218 1.47 -4.50 10.44
CA TYR A 218 0.01 -4.52 10.45
C TYR A 218 -0.52 -5.45 11.55
N TYR A 219 -1.72 -5.17 12.06
CA TYR A 219 -2.32 -5.99 13.12
C TYR A 219 -2.64 -7.40 12.63
N ASP A 220 -2.27 -8.41 13.42
CA ASP A 220 -2.27 -9.83 13.02
C ASP A 220 -3.46 -10.64 13.55
N SER A 221 -4.62 -10.00 13.75
CA SER A 221 -5.84 -10.73 14.12
C SER A 221 -6.17 -11.80 13.09
N PHE A 222 -6.38 -13.02 13.58
CA PHE A 222 -6.72 -14.14 12.74
C PHE A 222 -8.13 -14.04 12.16
N ASN A 223 -8.24 -14.29 10.87
CA ASN A 223 -9.50 -14.51 10.16
C ASN A 223 -9.27 -15.48 9.00
N ALA A 224 -9.75 -16.72 9.14
CA ALA A 224 -9.61 -17.76 8.11
C ALA A 224 -10.21 -17.37 6.74
N ASN A 225 -11.10 -16.39 6.70
CA ASN A 225 -11.69 -15.88 5.46
C ASN A 225 -10.80 -14.87 4.71
N CYS A 226 -9.72 -14.39 5.33
CA CYS A 226 -8.68 -13.63 4.64
C CYS A 226 -7.75 -14.58 3.87
N PHE A 227 -7.37 -14.23 2.64
CA PHE A 227 -6.52 -15.09 1.82
C PHE A 227 -5.11 -15.27 2.39
N GLY A 228 -4.56 -14.23 3.02
CA GLY A 228 -3.26 -14.32 3.71
C GLY A 228 -3.27 -15.37 4.82
N ASP A 229 -4.24 -15.30 5.72
CA ASP A 229 -4.43 -16.26 6.82
C ASP A 229 -4.74 -17.66 6.28
N ALA A 230 -5.61 -17.78 5.28
CA ALA A 230 -5.98 -19.07 4.68
C ALA A 230 -4.78 -19.80 4.06
N PHE A 231 -3.89 -19.08 3.37
CA PHE A 231 -2.66 -19.66 2.82
C PHE A 231 -1.63 -19.96 3.91
N GLN A 232 -1.55 -19.11 4.94
CA GLN A 232 -0.72 -19.35 6.11
C GLN A 232 -1.15 -20.61 6.88
N MET A 233 -2.46 -20.84 7.04
CA MET A 233 -3.07 -22.05 7.60
C MET A 233 -2.70 -23.31 6.81
N LYS A 234 -2.57 -23.18 5.48
CA LYS A 234 -2.11 -24.27 4.59
C LYS A 234 -0.59 -24.49 4.65
N GLY A 235 0.12 -23.81 5.55
CA GLY A 235 1.55 -24.02 5.78
C GLY A 235 2.46 -23.28 4.80
N VAL A 236 1.94 -22.36 3.99
CA VAL A 236 2.75 -21.55 3.07
C VAL A 236 3.08 -20.21 3.73
N PRO A 237 4.35 -19.79 3.80
CA PRO A 237 4.73 -18.46 4.26
C PRO A 237 4.01 -17.38 3.45
N VAL A 238 3.40 -16.41 4.12
CA VAL A 238 2.80 -15.23 3.47
C VAL A 238 3.42 -13.95 4.04
N ILE A 239 3.81 -13.05 3.15
CA ILE A 239 4.16 -11.67 3.49
C ILE A 239 3.09 -10.77 2.90
N LEU A 240 2.43 -10.01 3.76
CA LEU A 240 1.57 -8.92 3.35
C LEU A 240 2.40 -7.63 3.26
N PHE A 241 2.22 -6.87 2.18
CA PHE A 241 2.77 -5.53 1.97
C PHE A 241 1.64 -4.51 2.02
N GLU A 242 1.77 -3.47 2.84
CA GLU A 242 0.86 -2.32 2.86
C GLU A 242 1.57 -1.07 2.36
N ALA A 243 1.09 -0.52 1.23
CA ALA A 243 1.49 0.79 0.73
C ALA A 243 0.83 1.92 1.55
N GLY A 244 1.58 2.52 2.47
CA GLY A 244 1.11 3.60 3.32
C GLY A 244 1.34 5.01 2.76
N HIS A 245 1.43 6.01 3.64
CA HIS A 245 1.54 7.42 3.26
C HIS A 245 2.89 8.03 3.68
N LEU A 246 3.38 9.01 2.92
CA LEU A 246 4.54 9.82 3.28
C LEU A 246 4.33 11.29 2.93
N GLY A 247 4.04 12.13 3.93
CA GLY A 247 3.97 13.59 3.77
C GLY A 247 2.94 14.04 2.73
N ASP A 248 3.41 14.60 1.61
CA ASP A 248 2.59 15.09 0.51
C ASP A 248 2.36 14.05 -0.62
N ASP A 249 2.79 12.80 -0.44
CA ASP A 249 2.73 11.72 -1.44
C ASP A 249 1.34 11.11 -1.62
N TYR A 250 0.32 11.94 -1.90
CA TYR A 250 -1.07 11.50 -2.11
C TYR A 250 -1.23 10.61 -3.36
N ARG A 251 -0.32 10.76 -4.33
CA ARG A 251 -0.24 9.91 -5.53
C ARG A 251 0.48 8.58 -5.29
N ARG A 252 1.12 8.41 -4.13
CA ARG A 252 1.84 7.18 -3.73
C ARG A 252 3.02 6.84 -4.65
N GLU A 253 3.75 7.84 -5.15
CA GLU A 253 4.93 7.62 -6.00
C GLU A 253 6.21 7.45 -5.18
N LYS A 254 6.36 8.16 -4.05
CA LYS A 254 7.49 7.93 -3.13
C LYS A 254 7.35 6.57 -2.45
N THR A 255 6.13 6.26 -1.99
CA THR A 255 5.81 4.97 -1.36
C THR A 255 6.03 3.79 -2.32
N ARG A 256 5.62 3.93 -3.59
CA ARG A 256 5.90 2.97 -4.68
C ARG A 256 7.38 2.66 -4.80
N ALA A 257 8.26 3.67 -4.73
CA ALA A 257 9.71 3.46 -4.79
C ALA A 257 10.23 2.59 -3.64
N TYR A 258 9.81 2.85 -2.40
CA TYR A 258 10.22 2.04 -1.25
C TYR A 258 9.71 0.60 -1.32
N LEU A 259 8.51 0.39 -1.83
CA LEU A 259 8.01 -0.97 -2.11
C LEU A 259 8.83 -1.67 -3.19
N PHE A 260 9.25 -0.96 -4.24
CA PHE A 260 10.15 -1.50 -5.26
C PHE A 260 11.50 -1.91 -4.64
N TYR A 261 12.11 -1.05 -3.82
CA TYR A 261 13.37 -1.40 -3.15
C TYR A 261 13.22 -2.61 -2.23
N ALA A 262 12.11 -2.72 -1.51
CA ALA A 262 11.78 -3.89 -0.70
C ALA A 262 11.64 -5.16 -1.56
N PHE A 263 11.00 -5.06 -2.73
CA PHE A 263 10.87 -6.18 -3.67
C PHE A 263 12.23 -6.67 -4.19
N VAL A 264 13.07 -5.74 -4.65
CA VAL A 264 14.42 -6.06 -5.14
C VAL A 264 15.27 -6.68 -4.02
N ASN A 265 15.14 -6.19 -2.78
CA ASN A 265 15.85 -6.73 -1.63
C ASN A 265 15.34 -8.12 -1.20
N LEU A 266 14.02 -8.36 -1.25
CA LEU A 266 13.41 -9.66 -0.92
C LEU A 266 14.01 -10.79 -1.75
N PHE A 267 14.28 -10.51 -3.03
CA PHE A 267 14.83 -11.47 -3.98
C PHE A 267 16.36 -11.50 -4.01
N GLY A 268 17.02 -10.81 -3.09
CA GLY A 268 18.48 -10.83 -2.95
C GLY A 268 19.23 -10.13 -4.09
N ILE A 269 18.56 -9.26 -4.86
CA ILE A 269 19.20 -8.56 -5.98
C ILE A 269 20.04 -7.37 -5.49
N THR A 270 19.66 -6.75 -4.37
CA THR A 270 20.56 -5.85 -3.64
C THR A 270 21.34 -6.61 -2.58
N LYS A 271 22.58 -6.17 -2.31
CA LYS A 271 23.39 -6.75 -1.23
C LYS A 271 22.60 -6.71 0.09
N GLN A 272 22.36 -7.88 0.65
CA GLN A 272 21.90 -8.00 2.02
C GLN A 272 23.10 -7.89 2.94
N ASP A 273 22.99 -7.02 3.94
CA ASP A 273 23.92 -7.07 5.06
C ASP A 273 23.70 -8.41 5.79
N ASN A 274 24.80 -9.01 6.25
CA ASN A 274 24.76 -10.24 7.05
C ASN A 274 24.25 -9.93 8.47
N PHE A 275 22.97 -9.59 8.59
CA PHE A 275 22.31 -9.51 9.89
C PHE A 275 21.93 -10.92 10.34
N PRO A 276 22.16 -11.28 11.62
CA PRO A 276 21.60 -12.50 12.16
C PRO A 276 20.07 -12.41 12.09
N ILE A 277 19.48 -13.18 11.18
CA ILE A 277 18.04 -13.22 10.96
C ILE A 277 17.42 -14.00 12.12
N ASN A 278 16.62 -13.31 12.93
CA ASN A 278 15.90 -13.89 14.07
C ASN A 278 14.45 -13.39 14.03
N TYR A 279 13.51 -14.30 13.82
CA TYR A 279 12.08 -13.97 13.75
C TYR A 279 11.58 -13.17 14.97
N LYS A 280 12.21 -13.29 16.14
CA LYS A 280 11.79 -12.55 17.35
C LYS A 280 11.87 -11.03 17.16
N LYS A 281 12.78 -10.54 16.30
CA LYS A 281 12.86 -9.11 15.95
C LYS A 281 11.61 -8.59 15.25
N TYR A 282 10.80 -9.47 14.63
CA TYR A 282 9.53 -9.10 14.01
C TYR A 282 8.57 -8.42 15.01
N PHE A 283 8.58 -8.86 16.27
CA PHE A 283 7.74 -8.30 17.32
C PHE A 283 8.23 -6.93 17.83
N LEU A 284 9.42 -6.49 17.42
CA LEU A 284 9.97 -5.17 17.72
C LEU A 284 9.59 -4.12 16.66
N ILE A 285 9.05 -4.55 15.52
CA ILE A 285 8.54 -3.64 14.49
C ILE A 285 7.27 -2.99 15.06
N PRO A 286 7.19 -1.65 15.12
CA PRO A 286 6.06 -0.97 15.74
C PRO A 286 4.76 -1.28 14.99
N GLU A 287 3.70 -1.55 15.73
CA GLU A 287 2.39 -1.82 15.14
C GLU A 287 1.72 -0.52 14.67
N ASN A 288 0.96 -0.61 13.58
CA ASN A 288 0.25 0.53 13.02
C ASN A 288 -0.85 1.03 13.98
N LYS A 289 -0.93 2.36 14.12
CA LYS A 289 -1.96 3.05 14.91
C LYS A 289 -2.78 3.98 14.05
N LYS A 290 -4.08 4.09 14.32
CA LYS A 290 -4.98 5.06 13.68
C LYS A 290 -4.84 6.43 14.35
N ASN A 291 -3.65 7.02 14.25
CA ASN A 291 -3.27 8.26 14.93
C ASN A 291 -2.76 9.34 13.97
N TYR A 292 -3.02 9.21 12.67
CA TYR A 292 -2.67 10.20 11.66
C TYR A 292 -3.90 10.86 11.03
N TYR A 293 -3.72 12.11 10.65
CA TYR A 293 -4.62 12.88 9.80
C TYR A 293 -3.83 13.47 8.63
N ASP A 294 -4.53 13.87 7.56
CA ASP A 294 -3.88 14.46 6.38
C ASP A 294 -3.36 15.86 6.67
N TYR A 295 -4.08 16.63 7.48
CA TYR A 295 -3.67 17.96 7.91
C TYR A 295 -4.16 18.24 9.34
N ILE A 296 -3.31 18.83 10.19
CA ILE A 296 -3.70 19.33 11.52
C ILE A 296 -3.34 20.81 11.62
N LEU A 297 -4.34 21.63 11.98
CA LEU A 297 -4.12 23.01 12.39
C LEU A 297 -4.25 23.08 13.91
N ARG A 298 -3.13 23.39 14.58
CA ARG A 298 -3.05 23.47 16.04
C ARG A 298 -3.35 24.90 16.51
N ASN A 299 -3.75 25.03 17.77
CA ASN A 299 -3.87 26.32 18.45
C ASN A 299 -4.70 27.35 17.67
N VAL A 300 -5.96 27.02 17.39
CA VAL A 300 -6.94 27.91 16.74
C VAL A 300 -8.17 28.11 17.60
N LEU A 301 -8.81 29.25 17.42
CA LEU A 301 -10.13 29.56 17.98
C LEU A 301 -11.19 29.24 16.91
N VAL A 302 -12.16 28.42 17.25
CA VAL A 302 -13.25 27.98 16.36
C VAL A 302 -14.60 28.26 17.01
N ASN A 303 -15.63 28.52 16.21
CA ASN A 303 -17.02 28.71 16.65
C ASN A 303 -17.14 29.74 17.80
N ASP A 304 -16.45 30.88 17.67
CA ASP A 304 -16.41 31.97 18.67
C ASP A 304 -15.88 31.54 20.07
N SER A 305 -15.21 30.38 20.17
CA SER A 305 -14.55 29.93 21.40
C SER A 305 -13.33 30.80 21.74
N ILE A 306 -13.17 31.16 23.01
CA ILE A 306 -11.97 31.83 23.52
C ILE A 306 -10.84 30.88 23.91
N LYS A 307 -11.12 29.57 23.98
CA LYS A 307 -10.12 28.54 24.33
C LYS A 307 -9.52 27.97 23.04
N PRO A 308 -8.19 28.04 22.85
CA PRO A 308 -7.52 27.41 21.73
C PRO A 308 -7.77 25.90 21.69
N THR A 309 -7.97 25.40 20.49
CA THR A 309 -8.13 23.98 20.18
C THR A 309 -7.33 23.63 18.92
N SER A 310 -7.47 22.40 18.46
CA SER A 310 -6.90 21.95 17.19
C SER A 310 -8.01 21.39 16.31
N ILE A 311 -7.89 21.55 14.99
CA ILE A 311 -8.75 20.88 14.02
C ILE A 311 -7.91 19.91 13.18
N ALA A 312 -8.47 18.76 12.86
CA ALA A 312 -7.86 17.80 11.96
C ALA A 312 -8.73 17.60 10.72
N ILE A 313 -8.08 17.54 9.58
CA ILE A 313 -8.69 17.31 8.27
C ILE A 313 -8.24 15.96 7.75
N GLN A 314 -9.20 15.17 7.29
CA GLN A 314 -8.97 13.91 6.60
C GLN A 314 -9.59 13.98 5.21
N PHE A 315 -8.89 13.48 4.21
CA PHE A 315 -9.38 13.44 2.84
C PHE A 315 -10.16 12.16 2.63
N THR A 316 -11.30 12.32 1.97
CA THR A 316 -12.03 11.23 1.36
C THR A 316 -11.73 11.20 -0.12
N GLU A 317 -11.54 10.03 -0.68
CA GLU A 317 -11.21 9.85 -2.10
C GLU A 317 -12.50 9.67 -2.91
N SER A 318 -12.59 10.35 -4.05
CA SER A 318 -13.71 10.25 -5.01
C SER A 318 -13.15 10.05 -6.41
N LEU A 319 -13.70 9.12 -7.18
CA LEU A 319 -13.35 8.94 -8.59
C LEU A 319 -14.23 9.86 -9.45
N GLU A 320 -13.62 10.82 -10.13
CA GLU A 320 -14.31 11.77 -11.00
C GLU A 320 -13.54 11.95 -12.30
N ASN A 321 -14.19 11.67 -13.44
CA ASN A 321 -13.58 11.76 -14.77
C ASN A 321 -12.21 11.05 -14.83
N GLU A 322 -12.18 9.79 -14.38
CA GLU A 322 -10.98 8.92 -14.33
C GLU A 322 -9.84 9.45 -13.45
N THR A 323 -10.10 10.45 -12.60
CA THR A 323 -9.12 11.02 -11.68
C THR A 323 -9.60 10.89 -10.24
N ILE A 324 -8.69 10.53 -9.33
CA ILE A 324 -9.01 10.54 -7.89
C ILE A 324 -8.91 11.95 -7.35
N LYS A 325 -10.03 12.49 -6.88
CA LYS A 325 -10.12 13.72 -6.09
C LYS A 325 -9.95 13.41 -4.62
N PHE A 326 -9.27 14.30 -3.92
CA PHE A 326 -9.14 14.24 -2.47
C PHE A 326 -10.01 15.34 -1.89
N ILE A 327 -11.15 14.94 -1.31
CA ILE A 327 -12.12 15.86 -0.72
C ILE A 327 -11.78 16.03 0.76
N PRO A 328 -11.26 17.19 1.18
CA PRO A 328 -10.90 17.47 2.55
C PRO A 328 -12.12 17.66 3.45
N LYS A 329 -12.15 16.96 4.60
CA LYS A 329 -13.23 17.07 5.58
C LYS A 329 -12.69 17.28 6.98
N ILE A 330 -13.35 18.13 7.77
CA ILE A 330 -13.10 18.21 9.21
C ILE A 330 -13.40 16.83 9.81
N ALA A 331 -12.36 16.15 10.25
CA ALA A 331 -12.46 14.81 10.84
C ALA A 331 -12.55 14.85 12.36
N LYS A 332 -11.97 15.89 12.98
CA LYS A 332 -11.94 16.04 14.43
C LYS A 332 -11.70 17.49 14.85
N ILE A 333 -12.32 17.88 15.97
CA ILE A 333 -12.12 19.18 16.64
C ILE A 333 -11.76 18.88 18.11
N GLY A 334 -10.62 19.37 18.58
CA GLY A 334 -10.09 19.12 19.92
C GLY A 334 -9.64 17.66 20.16
N GLY A 335 -9.01 17.42 21.31
CA GLY A 335 -8.58 16.08 21.72
C GLY A 335 -7.61 15.42 20.73
N LEU A 336 -6.70 16.20 20.17
CA LEU A 336 -5.70 15.78 19.18
C LEU A 336 -4.31 15.50 19.80
N ASP A 337 -4.25 15.38 21.13
CA ASP A 337 -3.04 14.92 21.82
C ASP A 337 -2.75 13.47 21.42
N GLY A 338 -1.51 13.20 21.00
CA GLY A 338 -1.10 11.89 20.49
C GLY A 338 -1.51 11.61 19.04
N PHE A 339 -2.13 12.58 18.36
CA PHE A 339 -2.38 12.54 16.91
C PHE A 339 -1.39 13.42 16.15
N TYR A 340 -1.08 13.00 14.94
CA TYR A 340 -0.09 13.64 14.06
C TYR A 340 -0.68 13.91 12.68
N GLY A 341 -0.22 14.97 12.03
CA GLY A 341 -0.56 15.30 10.65
C GLY A 341 0.54 14.85 9.69
N HIS A 342 0.17 14.46 8.46
CA HIS A 342 1.14 14.46 7.36
C HIS A 342 1.67 15.86 7.08
N LEU A 343 0.81 16.86 7.32
CA LEU A 343 1.15 18.27 7.39
C LEU A 343 0.56 18.85 8.67
N GLU A 344 1.35 19.64 9.39
CA GLU A 344 0.91 20.35 10.58
C GLU A 344 1.26 21.83 10.47
N LYS A 345 0.35 22.71 10.89
CA LYS A 345 0.63 24.14 11.10
C LYS A 345 0.12 24.56 12.47
N ASP A 346 0.81 25.54 13.05
CA ASP A 346 0.29 26.30 14.18
C ASP A 346 -0.59 27.44 13.64
N GLY A 347 -1.70 27.69 14.33
CA GLY A 347 -2.63 28.77 14.02
C GLY A 347 -2.43 30.01 14.90
N ASP A 348 -1.43 30.03 15.76
CA ASP A 348 -1.03 31.17 16.60
C ASP A 348 -2.17 31.75 17.46
N ASN A 349 -3.07 30.88 17.93
CA ASN A 349 -4.31 31.22 18.64
C ASN A 349 -5.25 32.13 17.86
N SER A 350 -5.19 32.08 16.52
CA SER A 350 -6.07 32.85 15.67
C SER A 350 -7.48 32.29 15.58
N GLU A 351 -8.43 33.20 15.45
CA GLU A 351 -9.78 32.86 15.02
C GLU A 351 -9.78 32.50 13.54
N ILE A 352 -10.40 31.38 13.20
CA ILE A 352 -10.45 30.89 11.82
C ILE A 352 -11.87 30.81 11.28
N LEU A 353 -11.99 31.02 9.97
CA LEU A 353 -13.17 30.72 9.18
C LEU A 353 -12.89 29.54 8.27
N VAL A 354 -13.82 28.60 8.15
CA VAL A 354 -13.79 27.55 7.13
C VAL A 354 -14.82 27.92 6.07
N ASN A 355 -14.41 28.00 4.80
CA ASN A 355 -15.28 28.41 3.68
C ASN A 355 -16.01 29.74 3.93
N SER A 356 -15.34 30.69 4.59
CA SER A 356 -15.92 31.98 5.00
C SER A 356 -17.07 31.86 6.02
N GLN A 357 -17.18 30.74 6.72
CA GLN A 357 -18.19 30.47 7.74
C GLN A 357 -17.53 30.25 9.12
N ASN A 358 -18.21 30.71 10.17
CA ASN A 358 -17.80 30.52 11.57
C ASN A 358 -18.24 29.17 12.12
N ASN A 359 -19.26 28.52 11.55
CA ASN A 359 -19.79 27.25 12.07
C ASN A 359 -19.00 26.05 11.52
N ILE A 360 -17.98 25.64 12.27
CA ILE A 360 -17.10 24.53 11.94
C ILE A 360 -17.60 23.29 12.68
N GLU A 361 -17.96 22.26 11.93
CA GLU A 361 -18.44 20.98 12.45
C GLU A 361 -17.73 19.79 11.80
N ILE A 362 -17.75 18.64 12.48
CA ILE A 362 -17.19 17.39 11.95
C ILE A 362 -18.01 16.98 10.72
N GLY A 363 -17.31 16.63 9.64
CA GLY A 363 -17.88 16.25 8.36
C GLY A 363 -17.94 17.39 7.32
N LEU A 364 -17.72 18.64 7.74
CA LEU A 364 -17.70 19.80 6.85
C LEU A 364 -16.57 19.68 5.81
N ASN A 365 -16.90 19.84 4.53
CA ASN A 365 -15.90 19.95 3.46
C ASN A 365 -15.09 21.24 3.63
N VAL A 366 -13.77 21.19 3.46
CA VAL A 366 -12.87 22.34 3.69
C VAL A 366 -12.21 22.77 2.39
N PHE A 367 -12.66 23.84 1.76
CA PHE A 367 -12.02 24.37 0.54
C PHE A 367 -10.97 25.44 0.87
N ILE A 368 -11.24 26.21 1.92
CA ILE A 368 -10.38 27.30 2.35
C ILE A 368 -10.50 27.49 3.87
N ILE A 369 -9.37 27.77 4.51
CA ILE A 369 -9.31 28.29 5.88
C ILE A 369 -8.76 29.70 5.82
N ASN A 370 -9.46 30.65 6.45
CA ASN A 370 -9.02 32.03 6.60
C ASN A 370 -8.68 32.30 8.06
N ASN A 371 -7.47 32.78 8.32
CA ASN A 371 -7.03 33.26 9.62
C ASN A 371 -7.45 34.74 9.78
N LYS A 372 -8.36 35.03 10.70
CA LYS A 372 -8.89 36.39 10.88
C LYS A 372 -7.85 37.40 11.38
N ASN A 373 -6.79 36.93 12.06
CA ASN A 373 -5.80 37.83 12.66
C ASN A 373 -4.82 38.37 11.61
N ASP A 374 -4.22 37.49 10.79
CA ASP A 374 -3.20 37.86 9.81
C ASP A 374 -3.71 37.87 8.35
N LYS A 375 -4.97 37.48 8.13
CA LYS A 375 -5.62 37.35 6.82
C LYS A 375 -4.95 36.33 5.89
N SER A 376 -4.15 35.41 6.43
CA SER A 376 -3.59 34.31 5.67
C SER A 376 -4.67 33.31 5.27
N LEU A 377 -4.48 32.71 4.09
CA LEU A 377 -5.42 31.76 3.50
C LEU A 377 -4.71 30.42 3.29
N ILE A 378 -5.36 29.34 3.71
CA ILE A 378 -4.92 27.98 3.42
C ILE A 378 -5.94 27.38 2.47
N TYR A 379 -5.50 27.07 1.26
CA TYR A 379 -6.35 26.47 0.24
C TYR A 379 -6.21 24.96 0.25
N PHE A 380 -7.34 24.29 0.10
CA PHE A 380 -7.40 22.86 -0.13
C PHE A 380 -8.07 22.66 -1.49
N ASN A 381 -7.26 22.44 -2.51
CA ASN A 381 -7.77 22.13 -3.84
C ASN A 381 -8.04 20.62 -3.93
N GLU A 382 -9.21 20.25 -4.43
CA GLU A 382 -9.64 18.85 -4.66
C GLU A 382 -8.66 18.06 -5.55
N ASN A 383 -7.78 18.77 -6.28
CA ASN A 383 -6.94 18.23 -7.34
C ASN A 383 -5.45 18.11 -7.04
N ASN A 384 -4.88 18.92 -6.15
CA ASN A 384 -3.47 18.91 -5.77
C ASN A 384 -3.30 19.76 -4.51
N PHE A 385 -2.59 19.24 -3.51
CA PHE A 385 -2.11 20.02 -2.37
C PHE A 385 -1.12 21.08 -2.88
N LEU A 386 -1.57 22.34 -2.97
CA LEU A 386 -0.69 23.50 -3.07
C LEU A 386 -0.91 24.27 -1.78
N LEU A 387 0.06 24.16 -0.87
CA LEU A 387 0.17 25.00 0.32
C LEU A 387 0.76 26.37 -0.04
#